data_AF-A0A946FQ17-F1
#
_entry.id   AF-A0A946FQ17-F1
#
_cell.length_a   1.000
_cell.length_b   1.000
_cell.length_c   1.000
_cell.angle_alpha   90.00
_cell.angle_beta   90.00
_cell.angle_gamma   90.00
#
_symmetry.space_group_name_H-M   'P 1'
#
loop_
_entity.id
_entity.type
_entity.pdbx_description
1 polymer ?
#
loop_
_entity_poly.entity_id
_entity_poly.type
_entity_poly.pdbx_seq_one_letter_code
_entity_poly.pdbx_strand_id
1 'polypeptide(L)'
;LMDHLGIQEFAFMGYCIGGCFAGKLLERAPERIAAVVFCQSVGHFPEDPDVMYRSGKNTWAPELLAQRPELNEADIEPYLHNLYRTNPDFLYSVSRDFIRACQTPMLVMPDNIPAHPHQTSVDIASLAPNAEITVFPWKSPPELKDRTTERVRQFLKRHTRQ
;
A
#
# COMPACT_ATOMS: atom_id res chain seq x y z
N LEU A 1 2.55 13.78 -11.88
CA LEU A 1 1.14 14.22 -11.68
C LEU A 1 1.06 15.41 -10.74
N MET A 2 1.48 15.28 -9.47
CA MET A 2 1.33 16.36 -8.49
C MET A 2 2.08 17.65 -8.86
N ASP A 3 3.26 17.53 -9.49
CA ASP A 3 3.97 18.70 -10.05
C ASP A 3 3.17 19.41 -11.15
N HIS A 4 2.55 18.64 -12.04
CA HIS A 4 1.70 19.17 -13.11
C HIS A 4 0.46 19.88 -12.55
N LEU A 5 -0.06 19.41 -11.41
CA LEU A 5 -1.17 20.03 -10.70
C LEU A 5 -0.74 21.18 -9.78
N GLY A 6 0.56 21.46 -9.65
CA GLY A 6 1.10 22.49 -8.74
C GLY A 6 0.99 22.17 -7.25
N ILE A 7 0.74 20.90 -6.88
CA ILE A 7 0.54 20.48 -5.49
C ILE A 7 1.89 20.06 -4.89
N GLN A 8 2.38 20.84 -3.93
CA GLN A 8 3.68 20.61 -3.30
C GLN A 8 3.63 19.60 -2.15
N GLU A 9 2.57 19.58 -1.36
CA GLU A 9 2.43 18.65 -0.23
C GLU A 9 1.03 18.02 -0.29
N PHE A 10 0.94 16.71 -0.07
CA PHE A 10 -0.34 15.98 -0.14
C PHE A 10 -0.33 14.75 0.77
N ALA A 11 -1.53 14.28 1.13
CA ALA A 11 -1.69 12.95 1.71
C ALA A 11 -1.94 11.91 0.62
N PHE A 12 -1.50 10.68 0.85
CA PHE A 12 -1.69 9.57 -0.07
C PHE A 12 -2.44 8.41 0.59
N MET A 13 -3.55 7.97 -0.01
CA MET A 13 -4.34 6.83 0.45
C MET A 13 -4.22 5.69 -0.57
N GLY A 14 -3.51 4.63 -0.18
CA GLY A 14 -3.19 3.51 -1.05
C GLY A 14 -3.97 2.26 -0.70
N TYR A 15 -4.75 1.74 -1.66
CA TYR A 15 -5.46 0.47 -1.52
C TYR A 15 -4.65 -0.68 -2.13
N CYS A 16 -4.58 -1.83 -1.46
CA CYS A 16 -3.93 -3.04 -2.00
C CYS A 16 -2.46 -2.72 -2.37
N ILE A 17 -2.09 -2.86 -3.65
CA ILE A 17 -0.76 -2.49 -4.16
C ILE A 17 -0.42 -1.01 -3.97
N GLY A 18 -1.44 -0.15 -3.83
CA GLY A 18 -1.28 1.25 -3.51
C GLY A 18 -0.52 1.48 -2.21
N GLY A 19 -0.57 0.56 -1.23
CA GLY A 19 0.26 0.65 -0.03
C GLY A 19 1.76 0.53 -0.34
N CYS A 20 2.15 -0.30 -1.32
CA CYS A 20 3.53 -0.34 -1.79
C CYS A 20 3.94 0.98 -2.49
N PHE A 21 3.03 1.59 -3.25
CA PHE A 21 3.31 2.91 -3.83
C PHE A 21 3.40 4.02 -2.78
N ALA A 22 2.60 3.94 -1.70
CA ALA A 22 2.74 4.83 -0.55
C ALA A 22 4.13 4.72 0.08
N GLY A 23 4.59 3.49 0.35
CA GLY A 23 5.94 3.22 0.85
C GLY A 23 7.02 3.79 -0.06
N LYS A 24 6.90 3.60 -1.37
CA LYS A 24 7.90 4.11 -2.32
C LYS A 24 7.89 5.64 -2.46
N LEU A 25 6.72 6.28 -2.36
CA LEU A 25 6.62 7.73 -2.34
C LEU A 25 7.28 8.33 -1.09
N LEU A 26 7.08 7.70 0.07
CA LEU A 26 7.78 8.09 1.31
C LEU A 26 9.30 7.97 1.15
N GLU A 27 9.80 6.97 0.44
CA GLU A 27 11.24 6.79 0.22
C GLU A 27 11.80 7.83 -0.78
N ARG A 28 11.03 8.16 -1.82
CA ARG A 28 11.51 8.96 -2.95
C ARG A 28 11.27 10.45 -2.82
N ALA A 29 10.25 10.85 -2.08
CA ALA A 29 9.84 12.24 -1.93
C ALA A 29 9.17 12.48 -0.56
N PRO A 30 9.82 12.15 0.57
CA PRO A 30 9.23 12.26 1.90
C PRO A 30 8.71 13.66 2.22
N GLU A 31 9.37 14.70 1.70
CA GLU A 31 9.01 16.11 1.87
C GLU A 31 7.67 16.50 1.21
N ARG A 32 7.18 15.66 0.29
CA ARG A 32 5.91 15.88 -0.43
C ARG A 32 4.73 15.22 0.27
N ILE A 33 4.97 14.33 1.24
CA ILE A 33 3.94 13.46 1.80
C ILE A 33 3.60 13.89 3.23
N ALA A 34 2.46 14.56 3.38
CA ALA A 34 1.95 15.01 4.68
C ALA A 34 1.53 13.84 5.59
N ALA A 35 0.91 12.83 5.00
CA ALA A 35 0.41 11.64 5.68
C ALA A 35 0.13 10.51 4.67
N VAL A 36 0.13 9.26 5.15
CA VAL A 36 -0.29 8.11 4.35
C VAL A 36 -1.37 7.29 5.03
N VAL A 37 -2.26 6.72 4.24
CA VAL A 37 -3.24 5.72 4.70
C VAL A 37 -3.01 4.43 3.92
N PHE A 38 -2.61 3.37 4.62
CA PHE A 38 -2.45 2.02 4.06
C PHE A 38 -3.76 1.26 4.19
N CYS A 39 -4.49 1.11 3.08
CA CYS A 39 -5.74 0.36 3.04
C CYS A 39 -5.49 -1.05 2.53
N GLN A 40 -5.39 -2.01 3.45
CA GLN A 40 -5.26 -3.43 3.13
C GLN A 40 -4.04 -3.68 2.24
N SER A 41 -2.89 -3.19 2.69
CA SER A 41 -1.69 -3.19 1.86
C SER A 41 -1.33 -4.61 1.43
N VAL A 42 -0.92 -4.72 0.17
CA VAL A 42 -0.24 -5.91 -0.31
C VAL A 42 1.10 -6.05 0.40
N GLY A 43 1.48 -7.28 0.72
CA GLY A 43 2.77 -7.62 1.31
C GLY A 43 3.13 -9.08 1.08
N HIS A 44 4.34 -9.43 1.52
CA HIS A 44 4.84 -10.79 1.48
C HIS A 44 4.03 -11.71 2.40
N PHE A 45 3.65 -12.88 1.87
CA PHE A 45 2.92 -13.91 2.60
C PHE A 45 3.75 -15.19 2.62
N PRO A 46 4.41 -15.54 3.74
CA PRO A 46 5.34 -16.67 3.79
C PRO A 46 4.75 -18.03 3.39
N GLU A 47 3.46 -18.25 3.65
CA GLU A 47 2.75 -19.49 3.35
C GLU A 47 2.45 -19.67 1.85
N ASP A 48 2.40 -18.57 1.09
CA ASP A 48 2.28 -18.56 -0.37
C ASP A 48 3.00 -17.32 -0.95
N PRO A 49 4.35 -17.37 -1.01
CA PRO A 49 5.18 -16.24 -1.42
C PRO A 49 4.85 -15.65 -2.79
N ASP A 50 4.30 -16.48 -3.67
CA ASP A 50 4.01 -16.13 -5.06
C ASP A 50 2.54 -15.74 -5.29
N VAL A 51 1.73 -15.58 -4.24
CA VAL A 51 0.30 -15.26 -4.36
C VAL A 51 0.03 -14.04 -5.25
N MET A 52 0.81 -12.97 -5.06
CA MET A 52 0.67 -11.75 -5.84
C MET A 52 1.25 -11.87 -7.24
N TYR A 53 2.38 -12.56 -7.41
CA TYR A 53 2.95 -12.83 -8.73
C TYR A 53 1.96 -13.64 -9.59
N ARG A 54 1.37 -14.69 -9.01
CA ARG A 54 0.39 -15.55 -9.67
C ARG A 54 -0.91 -14.81 -9.98
N SER A 55 -1.40 -13.96 -9.06
CA SER A 55 -2.54 -13.08 -9.34
C SER A 55 -2.24 -12.10 -10.47
N GLY A 56 -1.06 -11.48 -10.46
CA GLY A 56 -0.59 -10.60 -11.53
C GLY A 56 -0.54 -11.31 -12.88
N LYS A 57 0.04 -12.52 -12.93
CA LYS A 57 0.20 -13.31 -14.16
C LYS A 57 -1.12 -13.87 -14.69
N ASN A 58 -1.99 -14.38 -13.82
CA ASN A 58 -3.18 -15.13 -14.25
C ASN A 58 -4.45 -14.28 -14.35
N THR A 59 -4.47 -13.09 -13.74
CA THR A 59 -5.66 -12.23 -13.71
C THR A 59 -5.38 -10.87 -14.35
N TRP A 60 -4.39 -10.13 -13.85
CA TRP A 60 -4.13 -8.76 -14.33
C TRP A 60 -3.48 -8.72 -15.73
N ALA A 61 -2.48 -9.57 -15.98
CA ALA A 61 -1.74 -9.55 -17.24
C ALA A 61 -2.60 -9.87 -18.48
N PRO A 62 -3.50 -10.90 -18.46
CA PRO A 62 -4.37 -11.16 -19.60
C PRO A 62 -5.28 -9.98 -19.95
N GLU A 63 -5.83 -9.29 -18.93
CA GLU A 63 -6.66 -8.11 -19.13
C GLU A 63 -5.89 -6.94 -19.74
N LEU A 64 -4.64 -6.72 -19.30
CA LEU A 64 -3.79 -5.68 -19.83
C LEU A 64 -3.40 -5.95 -21.29
N LEU A 65 -2.94 -7.17 -21.58
CA LEU A 65 -2.50 -7.57 -22.93
C LEU A 65 -3.65 -7.49 -23.95
N ALA A 66 -4.89 -7.76 -23.53
CA ALA A 66 -6.07 -7.58 -24.37
C ALA A 66 -6.33 -6.11 -24.75
N GLN A 67 -5.91 -5.16 -23.91
CA GLN A 67 -6.11 -3.71 -24.12
C GLN A 67 -4.90 -3.00 -24.73
N ARG A 68 -3.72 -3.62 -24.66
CA ARG A 68 -2.42 -3.03 -25.04
C ARG A 68 -1.67 -4.00 -25.95
N PRO A 69 -2.05 -4.11 -27.24
CA PRO A 69 -1.51 -5.10 -28.17
C PRO A 69 -0.02 -4.89 -28.50
N GLU A 70 0.55 -3.73 -28.16
CA GLU A 70 1.98 -3.47 -28.27
C GLU A 70 2.82 -4.15 -27.19
N LEU A 71 2.19 -4.63 -26.10
CA LEU A 71 2.84 -5.37 -25.03
C LEU A 71 2.74 -6.87 -25.28
N ASN A 72 3.71 -7.63 -24.77
CA ASN A 72 3.71 -9.08 -24.79
C ASN A 72 4.16 -9.66 -23.44
N GLU A 73 4.13 -10.99 -23.31
CA GLU A 73 4.51 -11.66 -22.06
C GLU A 73 5.94 -11.35 -21.59
N ALA A 74 6.88 -11.13 -22.51
CA ALA A 74 8.27 -10.80 -22.18
C ALA A 74 8.42 -9.38 -21.60
N ASP A 75 7.45 -8.48 -21.82
CA ASP A 75 7.39 -7.18 -21.15
C ASP A 75 6.80 -7.31 -19.73
N ILE A 76 5.85 -8.23 -19.56
CA ILE A 76 5.09 -8.41 -18.31
C ILE A 76 5.89 -9.19 -17.26
N GLU A 77 6.59 -10.24 -17.66
CA GLU A 77 7.36 -11.07 -16.75
C GLU A 77 8.37 -10.28 -15.88
N PRO A 78 9.26 -9.44 -16.44
CA PRO A 78 10.18 -8.65 -15.63
C PRO A 78 9.45 -7.62 -14.78
N TYR A 79 8.32 -7.07 -15.26
CA TYR A 79 7.50 -6.14 -14.47
C TYR A 79 6.93 -6.81 -13.22
N LEU A 80 6.30 -7.98 -13.35
CA LEU A 80 5.75 -8.73 -12.21
C LEU A 80 6.85 -9.26 -11.28
N HIS A 81 7.99 -9.67 -11.83
CA HIS A 81 9.14 -10.09 -11.04
C HIS A 81 9.64 -8.94 -10.15
N ASN A 82 9.80 -7.74 -10.73
CA ASN A 82 10.22 -6.55 -10.00
C ASN A 82 9.19 -6.13 -8.93
N LEU A 83 7.89 -6.30 -9.21
CA LEU A 83 6.85 -5.96 -8.25
C LEU A 83 6.78 -6.89 -7.04
N TYR A 84 7.01 -8.20 -7.23
CA TYR A 84 6.63 -9.19 -6.21
C TYR A 84 7.73 -10.14 -5.76
N ARG A 85 8.84 -10.25 -6.49
CA ARG A 85 9.90 -11.25 -6.21
C ARG A 85 11.25 -10.67 -5.86
N THR A 86 11.53 -9.42 -6.20
CA THR A 86 12.82 -8.79 -5.89
C THR A 86 13.01 -8.51 -4.39
N ASN A 87 11.94 -8.26 -3.64
CA ASN A 87 11.99 -8.01 -2.19
C ASN A 87 10.82 -8.68 -1.43
N PRO A 88 10.80 -10.01 -1.32
CA PRO A 88 9.69 -10.76 -0.74
C PRO A 88 9.86 -10.92 0.79
N ASP A 89 9.78 -9.82 1.55
CA ASP A 89 9.89 -9.85 3.03
C ASP A 89 8.71 -9.16 3.73
N PHE A 90 8.30 -8.00 3.24
CA PHE A 90 7.39 -7.10 3.94
C PHE A 90 6.47 -6.38 2.94
N LEU A 91 6.52 -5.05 2.85
CA LEU A 91 6.08 -4.32 1.67
C LEU A 91 7.05 -4.65 0.54
N TYR A 92 6.56 -5.09 -0.62
CA TYR A 92 7.43 -5.41 -1.75
C TYR A 92 8.26 -4.22 -2.26
N SER A 93 7.91 -3.00 -1.86
CA SER A 93 8.52 -1.75 -2.34
C SER A 93 9.62 -1.16 -1.45
N VAL A 94 9.58 -1.41 -0.13
CA VAL A 94 10.46 -0.79 0.87
C VAL A 94 10.72 -1.75 2.03
N SER A 95 11.85 -1.60 2.71
CA SER A 95 12.25 -2.46 3.82
C SER A 95 11.56 -2.09 5.14
N ARG A 96 11.59 -3.03 6.09
CA ARG A 96 11.18 -2.81 7.48
C ARG A 96 12.00 -1.69 8.14
N ASP A 97 13.31 -1.64 7.88
CA ASP A 97 14.21 -0.61 8.41
C ASP A 97 13.85 0.79 7.92
N PHE A 98 13.46 0.91 6.65
CA PHE A 98 12.98 2.16 6.11
C PHE A 98 11.71 2.64 6.83
N ILE A 99 10.70 1.77 6.97
CA ILE A 99 9.46 2.12 7.70
C ILE A 99 9.75 2.49 9.15
N ARG A 100 10.69 1.81 9.82
CA ARG A 100 11.10 2.15 11.20
C ARG A 100 11.69 3.56 11.33
N ALA A 101 12.40 4.03 10.31
CA ALA A 101 12.97 5.37 10.29
C ALA A 101 11.96 6.47 9.88
N CYS A 102 10.84 6.09 9.25
CA CYS A 102 9.91 7.04 8.65
C CYS A 102 9.12 7.83 9.70
N GLN A 103 9.26 9.16 9.68
CA GLN A 103 8.57 10.05 10.61
C GLN A 103 7.18 10.49 10.12
N THR A 104 6.84 10.24 8.86
CA THR A 104 5.55 10.65 8.29
C THR A 104 4.40 9.94 9.02
N PRO A 105 3.33 10.66 9.43
CA PRO A 105 2.14 10.05 10.02
C PRO A 105 1.53 8.97 9.12
N MET A 106 1.20 7.83 9.70
CA MET A 106 0.62 6.70 8.97
C MET A 106 -0.67 6.21 9.63
N LEU A 107 -1.71 5.93 8.86
CA LEU A 107 -2.88 5.18 9.32
C LEU A 107 -2.96 3.85 8.57
N VAL A 108 -3.02 2.74 9.30
CA VAL A 108 -3.07 1.40 8.73
C VAL A 108 -4.45 0.78 8.93
N MET A 109 -5.06 0.32 7.84
CA MET A 109 -6.35 -0.36 7.83
C MET A 109 -6.15 -1.81 7.38
N PRO A 110 -6.06 -2.77 8.33
CA PRO A 110 -5.69 -4.15 8.04
C PRO A 110 -6.74 -4.92 7.23
N ASP A 111 -6.29 -6.01 6.62
CA ASP A 111 -7.11 -7.12 6.13
C ASP A 111 -6.50 -8.44 6.63
N ASN A 112 -7.08 -9.59 6.24
CA ASN A 112 -6.44 -10.88 6.48
C ASN A 112 -6.77 -11.89 5.38
N ILE A 113 -6.23 -11.66 4.19
CA ILE A 113 -6.26 -12.63 3.08
C ILE A 113 -4.85 -12.81 2.54
N PRO A 114 -4.53 -13.89 1.80
CA PRO A 114 -3.17 -14.12 1.29
C PRO A 114 -2.56 -12.93 0.53
N ALA A 115 -3.37 -12.21 -0.27
CA ALA A 115 -2.92 -11.01 -0.98
C ALA A 115 -2.69 -9.78 -0.07
N HIS A 116 -3.37 -9.74 1.09
CA HIS A 116 -3.31 -8.65 2.08
C HIS A 116 -3.02 -9.25 3.47
N PRO A 117 -1.80 -9.75 3.73
CA PRO A 117 -1.50 -10.44 4.98
C PRO A 117 -1.70 -9.51 6.17
N HIS A 118 -2.38 -10.01 7.21
CA HIS A 118 -2.59 -9.23 8.43
C HIS A 118 -1.26 -8.79 9.04
N GLN A 119 -0.27 -9.68 9.03
CA GLN A 119 1.06 -9.43 9.58
C GLN A 119 1.74 -8.22 8.93
N THR A 120 1.62 -8.02 7.61
CA THR A 120 2.17 -6.84 6.95
C THR A 120 1.60 -5.55 7.53
N SER A 121 0.29 -5.51 7.80
CA SER A 121 -0.36 -4.33 8.39
C SER A 121 0.09 -4.09 9.84
N VAL A 122 0.18 -5.16 10.63
CA VAL A 122 0.69 -5.09 12.02
C VAL A 122 2.13 -4.60 12.04
N ASP A 123 2.96 -5.10 11.13
CA ASP A 123 4.37 -4.73 11.03
C ASP A 123 4.55 -3.25 10.67
N ILE A 124 3.79 -2.72 9.69
CA ILE A 124 3.83 -1.28 9.37
C ILE A 124 3.52 -0.46 10.63
N ALA A 125 2.41 -0.78 11.31
CA ALA A 125 1.94 -0.03 12.47
C ALA A 125 2.88 -0.16 13.69
N SER A 126 3.58 -1.29 13.82
CA SER A 126 4.49 -1.55 14.95
C SER A 126 5.89 -0.97 14.73
N LEU A 127 6.32 -0.84 13.47
CA LEU A 127 7.64 -0.35 13.12
C LEU A 127 7.69 1.18 13.03
N ALA A 128 6.70 1.81 12.39
CA ALA A 128 6.70 3.25 12.18
C ALA A 128 6.37 4.02 13.48
N PRO A 129 7.19 5.01 13.89
CA PRO A 129 7.03 5.71 15.16
C PRO A 129 5.72 6.51 15.29
N ASN A 130 5.17 6.98 14.16
CA ASN A 130 3.98 7.83 14.12
C ASN A 130 2.80 7.12 13.42
N ALA A 131 2.70 5.80 13.57
CA ALA A 131 1.62 5.01 12.99
C ALA A 131 0.45 4.78 13.95
N GLU A 132 -0.76 4.85 13.41
CA GLU A 132 -1.99 4.37 14.02
C GLU A 132 -2.53 3.17 13.22
N ILE A 133 -3.20 2.23 13.90
CA ILE A 133 -3.91 1.11 13.24
C ILE A 133 -5.40 1.15 13.59
N THR A 134 -6.26 0.84 12.61
CA THR A 134 -7.70 0.69 12.84
C THR A 134 -8.03 -0.70 13.38
N VAL A 135 -9.27 -0.87 13.82
CA VAL A 135 -9.82 -2.19 14.16
C VAL A 135 -9.81 -3.13 12.96
N PHE A 136 -9.80 -4.44 13.22
CA PHE A 136 -10.01 -5.50 12.24
C PHE A 136 -11.06 -6.49 12.75
N PRO A 137 -12.03 -6.93 11.93
CA PRO A 137 -12.38 -6.36 10.62
C PRO A 137 -12.92 -4.93 10.76
N TRP A 138 -12.74 -4.08 9.75
CA TRP A 138 -13.29 -2.71 9.75
C TRP A 138 -14.44 -2.50 8.75
N LYS A 139 -14.66 -3.44 7.83
CA LYS A 139 -15.69 -3.33 6.78
C LYS A 139 -17.09 -3.78 7.21
N SER A 140 -17.17 -4.49 8.33
CA SER A 140 -18.41 -5.11 8.84
C SER A 140 -18.36 -5.16 10.37
N PRO A 141 -19.48 -4.89 11.07
CA PRO A 141 -20.80 -4.50 10.53
C PRO A 141 -20.79 -3.05 9.96
N PRO A 142 -21.86 -2.60 9.25
CA PRO A 142 -21.89 -1.28 8.59
C PRO A 142 -21.53 -0.10 9.51
N GLU A 143 -21.94 -0.14 10.78
CA GLU A 143 -21.65 0.92 11.75
C GLU A 143 -20.14 1.01 12.04
N LEU A 144 -19.43 -0.13 11.99
CA LEU A 144 -17.98 -0.17 12.16
C LEU A 144 -17.25 0.41 10.95
N LYS A 145 -17.78 0.17 9.75
CA LYS A 145 -17.30 0.77 8.51
C LYS A 145 -17.44 2.28 8.54
N ASP A 146 -18.59 2.79 8.98
CA ASP A 146 -18.83 4.23 9.07
C ASP A 146 -17.90 4.89 10.09
N ARG A 147 -17.77 4.29 11.28
CA ARG A 147 -16.83 4.77 12.31
C ARG A 147 -15.38 4.75 11.83
N THR A 148 -14.97 3.71 11.12
CA THR A 148 -13.60 3.62 10.59
C THR A 148 -13.37 4.65 9.48
N THR A 149 -14.36 4.85 8.61
CA THR A 149 -14.30 5.90 7.58
C THR A 149 -14.16 7.28 8.21
N GLU A 150 -14.90 7.56 9.27
CA GLU A 150 -14.76 8.82 10.00
C GLU A 150 -13.38 8.96 10.64
N ARG A 151 -12.83 7.89 11.21
CA ARG A 151 -11.44 7.90 11.71
C ARG A 151 -10.43 8.27 10.62
N VAL A 152 -10.57 7.73 9.40
CA VAL A 152 -9.72 8.11 8.26
C VAL A 152 -9.85 9.59 7.93
N ARG A 153 -11.08 10.13 7.89
CA ARG A 153 -11.31 11.55 7.65
C ARG A 153 -10.65 12.43 8.72
N GLN A 154 -10.78 12.07 9.98
CA GLN A 154 -10.19 12.81 11.10
C GLN A 154 -8.66 12.75 11.07
N PHE A 155 -8.09 11.58 10.75
CA PHE A 155 -6.65 11.43 10.57
C PHE A 155 -6.13 12.33 9.44
N LEU A 156 -6.76 12.31 8.27
CA LEU A 156 -6.36 13.16 7.15
C LEU A 156 -6.46 14.65 7.52
N LYS A 157 -7.60 15.10 8.08
CA LYS A 157 -7.76 16.49 8.54
C LYS A 157 -6.72 16.94 9.56
N ARG A 158 -6.26 16.04 10.44
CA ARG A 158 -5.24 16.34 11.45
C ARG A 158 -3.86 16.56 10.83
N HIS A 159 -3.54 15.83 9.76
CA HIS A 159 -2.18 15.78 9.21
C HIS A 159 -2.01 16.49 7.87
N THR A 160 -3.08 16.86 7.18
CA THR A 160 -3.03 17.75 6.02
C THR A 160 -3.38 19.17 6.44
N ARG A 161 -2.55 20.14 6.07
CA ARG A 161 -2.89 21.56 6.22
C ARG A 161 -4.07 21.90 5.30
N GLN A 162 -5.01 22.70 5.79
CA GLN A 162 -6.07 23.31 4.97
C GLN A 162 -5.50 24.45 4.13
#